data_AF-A0A924UHW9-F1
#
_entry.id   AF-A0A924UHW9-F1
#
_cell.length_a   1.000
_cell.length_b   1.000
_cell.length_c   1.000
_cell.angle_alpha   90.00
_cell.angle_beta   90.00
_cell.angle_gamma   90.00
#
_symmetry.space_group_name_H-M   'P 1'
#
loop_
_entity.id
_entity.type
_entity.pdbx_description
1 polymer ?
#
loop_
_entity_poly.entity_id
_entity_poly.type
_entity_poly.pdbx_seq_one_letter_code
_entity_poly.pdbx_strand_id
1 'polypeptide(L)'
;MKYLFFNLILALSITGSAAEINFNANAAYEVPQKFGDFGQARFFAMPLASVKQVQGLTTIKYVVPTELTGAVNSVQFTGRFTNGQSKMNSEYENMNCIKNVGELTCNVAFKKLTFDQASADFQLKSKFTGVELRQRQQIQRGFSTDPVGIIHIKF
;
A
#
# COMPACT_ATOMS: atom_id res chain seq x y z
N MET A 1 -18.96 70.32 13.26
CA MET A 1 -19.06 68.85 13.18
C MET A 1 -18.23 68.37 11.99
N LYS A 2 -17.08 67.72 12.23
CA LYS A 2 -16.21 67.13 11.21
C LYS A 2 -16.18 65.62 11.43
N TYR A 3 -16.71 64.85 10.49
CA TYR A 3 -16.73 63.38 10.57
C TYR A 3 -15.39 62.82 10.08
N LEU A 4 -14.76 62.03 10.95
CA LEU A 4 -13.59 61.19 10.68
C LEU A 4 -14.04 59.99 9.84
N PHE A 5 -13.49 59.84 8.63
CA PHE A 5 -13.61 58.61 7.85
C PHE A 5 -12.57 57.60 8.36
N PHE A 6 -13.04 56.58 9.07
CA PHE A 6 -12.28 55.39 9.41
C PHE A 6 -12.16 54.50 8.15
N ASN A 7 -10.95 54.35 7.61
CA ASN A 7 -10.64 53.35 6.59
C ASN A 7 -10.54 51.97 7.25
N LEU A 8 -11.57 51.15 7.07
CA LEU A 8 -11.59 49.75 7.47
C LEU A 8 -10.76 48.93 6.46
N ILE A 9 -9.52 48.58 6.83
CA ILE A 9 -8.69 47.65 6.06
C ILE A 9 -9.24 46.24 6.33
N LEU A 10 -10.00 45.71 5.39
CA LEU A 10 -10.48 44.32 5.40
C LEU A 10 -9.31 43.41 4.99
N ALA A 11 -8.58 42.87 5.98
CA ALA A 11 -7.59 41.84 5.75
C ALA A 11 -8.28 40.52 5.40
N LEU A 12 -8.36 40.19 4.11
CA LEU A 12 -8.73 38.83 3.67
C LEU A 12 -7.58 37.88 4.04
N SER A 13 -7.74 37.14 5.13
CA SER A 13 -6.93 35.97 5.42
C SER A 13 -7.27 34.85 4.44
N ILE A 14 -6.48 34.73 3.36
CA ILE A 14 -6.51 33.58 2.46
C ILE A 14 -5.95 32.38 3.23
N THR A 15 -6.82 31.61 3.88
CA THR A 15 -6.43 30.30 4.41
C THR A 15 -6.24 29.36 3.23
N GLY A 16 -4.97 29.18 2.82
CA GLY A 16 -4.59 28.16 1.85
C GLY A 16 -4.83 26.77 2.45
N SER A 17 -6.03 26.25 2.28
CA SER A 17 -6.37 24.86 2.60
C SER A 17 -5.51 23.96 1.72
N ALA A 18 -4.51 23.30 2.31
CA ALA A 18 -3.74 22.27 1.61
C ALA A 18 -4.73 21.23 1.06
N ALA A 19 -4.78 21.08 -0.27
CA ALA A 19 -5.72 20.19 -0.93
C ALA A 19 -5.59 18.76 -0.37
N GLU A 20 -6.69 18.22 0.15
CA GLU A 20 -6.77 16.81 0.51
C GLU A 20 -7.02 15.98 -0.74
N ILE A 21 -6.17 14.99 -0.99
CA ILE A 21 -6.35 14.04 -2.09
C ILE A 21 -6.72 12.70 -1.46
N ASN A 22 -7.83 12.11 -1.90
CA ASN A 22 -8.28 10.80 -1.45
C ASN A 22 -8.81 10.01 -2.64
N PHE A 23 -8.24 8.84 -2.91
CA PHE A 23 -8.72 7.96 -3.97
C PHE A 23 -8.44 6.50 -3.62
N ASN A 24 -9.22 5.63 -4.25
CA ASN A 24 -8.97 4.20 -4.28
C ASN A 24 -8.34 3.86 -5.63
N ALA A 25 -7.24 3.13 -5.62
CA ALA A 25 -6.47 2.80 -6.80
C ALA A 25 -6.37 1.28 -6.98
N ASN A 26 -6.28 0.87 -8.25
CA ASN A 26 -5.97 -0.51 -8.59
C ASN A 26 -4.57 -0.82 -8.09
N ALA A 27 -4.45 -1.92 -7.36
CA ALA A 27 -3.20 -2.39 -6.80
C ALA A 27 -2.94 -3.85 -7.16
N ALA A 28 -1.67 -4.20 -7.34
CA ALA A 28 -1.21 -5.58 -7.46
C ALA A 28 -0.15 -5.86 -6.39
N TYR A 29 -0.18 -7.07 -5.83
CA TYR A 29 0.84 -7.54 -4.91
C TYR A 29 1.78 -8.47 -5.65
N GLU A 30 3.07 -8.27 -5.48
CA GLU A 30 4.11 -9.16 -5.97
C GLU A 30 4.94 -9.68 -4.79
N VAL A 31 5.17 -10.99 -4.74
CA VAL A 31 6.20 -11.56 -3.86
C VAL A 31 7.53 -11.56 -4.61
N PRO A 32 8.58 -10.88 -4.11
CA PRO A 32 9.85 -10.78 -4.83
C PRO A 32 10.50 -12.15 -5.04
N GLN A 33 11.18 -12.31 -6.18
CA GLN A 33 11.88 -13.53 -6.57
C GLN A 33 13.10 -13.79 -5.66
N LYS A 34 12.89 -14.37 -4.49
CA LYS A 34 13.97 -15.02 -3.71
C LYS A 34 14.06 -16.52 -3.96
N PHE A 35 13.02 -17.16 -4.49
CA PHE A 35 12.88 -18.63 -4.48
C PHE A 35 12.79 -19.31 -5.87
N GLY A 36 13.24 -18.65 -6.94
CA GLY A 36 13.19 -19.17 -8.31
C GLY A 36 12.29 -18.34 -9.23
N ASP A 37 12.28 -18.67 -10.52
CA ASP A 37 11.41 -18.01 -11.50
C ASP A 37 10.00 -18.62 -11.47
N PHE A 38 9.11 -17.97 -10.73
CA PHE A 38 7.69 -18.33 -10.66
C PHE A 38 6.83 -17.61 -11.71
N GLY A 39 7.43 -16.87 -12.66
CA GLY A 39 6.71 -16.18 -13.71
C GLY A 39 5.55 -15.32 -13.18
N GLN A 40 4.33 -15.68 -13.56
CA GLN A 40 3.10 -14.98 -13.15
C GLN A 40 2.55 -15.39 -11.77
N ALA A 41 2.97 -16.54 -11.24
CA ALA A 41 2.46 -17.05 -9.96
C ALA A 41 2.84 -16.18 -8.76
N ARG A 42 3.85 -15.29 -8.89
CA ARG A 42 4.24 -14.33 -7.86
C ARG A 42 3.29 -13.14 -7.70
N PHE A 43 2.40 -12.92 -8.67
CA PHE A 43 1.45 -11.82 -8.64
C PHE A 43 0.13 -12.28 -8.03
N PHE A 44 -0.34 -11.53 -7.06
CA PHE A 44 -1.60 -11.76 -6.37
C PHE A 44 -2.48 -10.53 -6.55
N ALA A 45 -3.76 -10.76 -6.83
CA ALA A 45 -4.73 -9.70 -6.90
C ALA A 45 -4.89 -9.06 -5.52
N MET A 46 -4.99 -7.73 -5.49
CA MET A 46 -5.34 -7.00 -4.28
C MET A 46 -6.70 -6.32 -4.46
N PRO A 47 -7.50 -6.23 -3.38
CA PRO A 47 -8.53 -5.20 -3.30
C PRO A 47 -7.90 -3.82 -3.50
N LEU A 48 -8.72 -2.84 -3.92
CA LEU A 48 -8.25 -1.47 -4.14
C LEU A 48 -7.47 -0.95 -2.92
N ALA A 49 -6.32 -0.32 -3.19
CA ALA A 49 -5.56 0.37 -2.15
C ALA A 49 -6.13 1.78 -1.98
N SER A 50 -6.31 2.21 -0.73
CA SER A 50 -6.72 3.58 -0.41
C SER A 50 -5.49 4.44 -0.20
N VAL A 51 -5.40 5.55 -0.92
CA VAL A 51 -4.32 6.53 -0.81
C VAL A 51 -4.93 7.86 -0.38
N LYS A 52 -4.48 8.36 0.76
CA LYS A 52 -4.90 9.65 1.32
C LYS A 52 -3.68 10.56 1.49
N GLN A 53 -3.75 11.79 1.00
CA GLN A 53 -2.73 12.81 1.22
C GLN A 53 -3.34 14.02 1.91
N VAL A 54 -2.80 14.36 3.09
CA VAL A 54 -3.22 15.51 3.91
C VAL A 54 -1.97 16.26 4.37
N GLN A 55 -1.89 17.56 4.08
CA GLN A 55 -0.78 18.42 4.54
C GLN A 55 0.62 17.87 4.21
N GLY A 56 0.77 17.25 3.03
CA GLY A 56 2.01 16.64 2.56
C GLY A 56 2.35 15.28 3.16
N LEU A 57 1.49 14.75 4.04
CA LEU A 57 1.61 13.40 4.59
C LEU A 57 0.76 12.44 3.76
N THR A 58 1.37 11.40 3.22
CA THR A 58 0.68 10.34 2.47
C THR A 58 0.44 9.15 3.38
N THR A 59 -0.78 8.63 3.35
CA THR A 59 -1.19 7.40 4.01
C THR A 59 -1.67 6.41 2.96
N ILE A 60 -1.15 5.19 3.00
CA ILE A 60 -1.53 4.09 2.12
C ILE A 60 -2.11 2.98 2.98
N LYS A 61 -3.34 2.56 2.68
CA LYS A 61 -4.03 1.47 3.37
C LYS A 61 -4.44 0.39 2.37
N TYR A 62 -4.18 -0.87 2.72
CA TYR A 62 -4.56 -2.01 1.90
C TYR A 62 -4.73 -3.28 2.76
N VAL A 63 -5.15 -4.37 2.11
CA VAL A 63 -5.22 -5.71 2.70
C VAL A 63 -4.22 -6.61 2.00
N VAL A 64 -3.37 -7.29 2.77
CA VAL A 64 -2.44 -8.30 2.24
C VAL A 64 -3.26 -9.47 1.66
N PRO A 65 -2.94 -10.00 0.45
CA PRO A 65 -3.68 -11.10 -0.15
C PRO A 65 -3.85 -12.29 0.79
N THR A 66 -5.08 -12.75 0.96
CA THR A 66 -5.41 -13.85 1.88
C THR A 66 -4.92 -15.19 1.38
N GLU A 67 -4.58 -15.32 0.11
CA GLU A 67 -3.89 -16.48 -0.45
C GLU A 67 -2.47 -16.66 0.11
N LEU A 68 -1.86 -15.57 0.62
CA LEU A 68 -0.53 -15.61 1.23
C LEU A 68 -0.60 -15.85 2.74
N THR A 69 -1.55 -15.21 3.41
CA THR A 69 -1.63 -15.19 4.88
C THR A 69 -2.68 -16.13 5.45
N GLY A 70 -3.75 -16.43 4.71
CA GLY A 70 -4.95 -17.14 5.20
C GLY A 70 -5.83 -16.34 6.16
N ALA A 71 -5.35 -15.19 6.64
CA ALA A 71 -6.06 -14.26 7.51
C ALA A 71 -6.07 -12.85 6.92
N VAL A 72 -7.11 -12.08 7.24
CA VAL A 72 -7.23 -10.69 6.80
C VAL A 72 -6.24 -9.83 7.59
N ASN A 73 -5.21 -9.33 6.90
CA ASN A 73 -4.25 -8.39 7.47
C ASN A 73 -4.43 -7.03 6.79
N SER A 74 -5.16 -6.11 7.44
CA SER A 74 -5.27 -4.72 6.98
C SER A 74 -4.10 -3.92 7.54
N VAL A 75 -3.33 -3.33 6.64
CA VAL A 75 -2.12 -2.60 6.99
C VAL A 75 -2.24 -1.15 6.54
N GLN A 76 -1.60 -0.26 7.30
CA GLN A 76 -1.58 1.16 7.03
C GLN A 76 -0.18 1.70 7.23
N PHE A 77 0.32 2.41 6.23
CA PHE A 77 1.63 3.04 6.27
C PHE A 77 1.48 4.54 6.05
N THR A 78 2.33 5.31 6.72
CA THR A 78 2.29 6.77 6.63
C THR A 78 3.71 7.33 6.46
N GLY A 79 3.88 8.31 5.58
CA GLY A 79 5.17 8.96 5.33
C GLY A 79 5.06 10.16 4.38
N ARG A 80 6.15 10.92 4.25
CA ARG A 80 6.22 12.10 3.37
C ARG A 80 7.09 11.79 2.17
N PHE A 81 6.62 12.12 0.97
CA PHE A 81 7.43 12.02 -0.25
C PHE A 81 8.42 13.17 -0.33
N THR A 82 9.68 12.83 -0.59
CA THR A 82 10.78 13.76 -0.89
C THR A 82 11.44 13.28 -2.18
N ASN A 83 11.51 14.13 -3.21
CA ASN A 83 12.09 13.77 -4.51
C ASN A 83 11.51 12.48 -5.12
N GLY A 84 10.18 12.30 -5.02
CA GLY A 84 9.49 11.12 -5.55
C GLY A 84 9.67 9.83 -4.74
N GLN A 85 10.39 9.86 -3.62
CA GLN A 85 10.61 8.70 -2.75
C GLN A 85 10.03 8.93 -1.36
N SER A 86 9.62 7.86 -0.68
CA SER A 86 9.09 7.94 0.68
C SER A 86 9.48 6.70 1.47
N LYS A 87 10.03 6.92 2.67
CA LYS A 87 10.12 5.88 3.71
C LYS A 87 8.91 6.06 4.63
N MET A 88 8.02 5.09 4.59
CA MET A 88 6.75 5.09 5.32
C MET A 88 6.82 4.11 6.48
N ASN A 89 6.18 4.45 7.60
CA ASN A 89 6.20 3.64 8.81
C ASN A 89 4.81 3.09 9.13
N SER A 90 4.76 1.94 9.80
CA SER A 90 3.57 1.32 10.36
C SER A 90 3.92 0.55 11.64
N GLU A 91 2.90 0.02 12.32
CA GLU A 91 3.11 -0.96 13.39
C GLU A 91 3.67 -2.30 12.90
N TYR A 92 3.53 -2.58 11.59
CA TYR A 92 3.94 -3.83 10.98
C TYR A 92 5.38 -3.84 10.46
N GLU A 93 6.00 -2.65 10.31
CA GLU A 93 7.38 -2.31 9.90
C GLU A 93 7.41 -1.10 8.92
N ASN A 94 8.50 -0.96 8.17
CA ASN A 94 8.77 0.09 7.20
C ASN A 94 8.39 -0.34 5.77
N MET A 95 7.96 0.63 4.97
CA MET A 95 7.70 0.49 3.53
C MET A 95 8.44 1.59 2.77
N ASN A 96 9.15 1.23 1.71
CA ASN A 96 9.87 2.19 0.87
C ASN A 96 9.16 2.32 -0.48
N CYS A 97 8.65 3.51 -0.78
CA CYS A 97 7.92 3.78 -2.01
C CYS A 97 8.68 4.70 -2.96
N ILE A 98 8.55 4.42 -4.25
CA ILE A 98 9.09 5.22 -5.35
C ILE A 98 7.92 5.56 -6.28
N LYS A 99 7.73 6.85 -6.53
CA LYS A 99 6.72 7.38 -7.44
C LYS A 99 7.30 7.45 -8.86
N ASN A 100 6.73 6.65 -9.75
CA ASN A 100 6.98 6.67 -11.18
C ASN A 100 5.84 7.40 -11.92
N VAL A 101 5.99 7.59 -13.23
CA VAL A 101 4.92 8.17 -14.06
C VAL A 101 3.75 7.18 -14.13
N GLY A 102 2.60 7.55 -13.54
CA GLY A 102 1.37 6.74 -13.54
C GLY A 102 1.33 5.57 -12.53
N GLU A 103 2.37 5.42 -11.71
CA GLU A 103 2.48 4.28 -10.79
C GLU A 103 3.26 4.64 -9.52
N LEU A 104 2.89 4.03 -8.39
CA LEU A 104 3.68 4.00 -7.17
C LEU A 104 4.07 2.56 -6.86
N THR A 105 5.37 2.32 -6.74
CA THR A 105 5.92 1.02 -6.38
C THR A 105 6.43 1.08 -4.95
N CYS A 106 5.92 0.22 -4.07
CA CYS A 106 6.25 0.19 -2.65
C CYS A 106 6.82 -1.17 -2.24
N ASN A 107 8.06 -1.20 -1.76
CA ASN A 107 8.68 -2.40 -1.20
C ASN A 107 8.38 -2.45 0.30
N VAL A 108 7.91 -3.59 0.79
CA VAL A 108 7.55 -3.81 2.19
C VAL A 108 8.16 -5.11 2.72
N ALA A 109 8.54 -5.09 3.98
CA ALA A 109 8.91 -6.27 4.75
C ALA A 109 8.14 -6.20 6.07
N PHE A 110 7.43 -7.26 6.45
CA PHE A 110 6.60 -7.27 7.65
C PHE A 110 7.26 -8.06 8.79
N LYS A 111 6.88 -7.78 10.04
CA LYS A 111 7.25 -8.64 11.20
C LYS A 111 6.09 -9.28 11.94
N LYS A 112 4.87 -8.74 11.82
CA LYS A 112 3.75 -9.09 12.70
C LYS A 112 2.45 -9.40 11.93
N LEU A 113 2.56 -10.12 10.83
CA LEU A 113 1.36 -10.61 10.13
C LEU A 113 0.79 -11.83 10.86
N THR A 114 -0.53 -11.94 10.84
CA THR A 114 -1.23 -13.14 11.29
C THR A 114 -1.30 -14.14 10.14
N PHE A 115 -0.95 -15.39 10.43
CA PHE A 115 -0.94 -16.48 9.46
C PHE A 115 -1.86 -17.63 9.87
N ASP A 116 -2.70 -18.06 8.93
CA ASP A 116 -3.46 -19.30 8.96
C ASP A 116 -3.12 -20.11 7.69
N GLN A 117 -2.16 -21.03 7.84
CA GLN A 117 -1.64 -21.80 6.71
C GLN A 117 -2.70 -22.70 6.08
N ALA A 118 -3.62 -23.26 6.87
CA ALA A 118 -4.67 -24.13 6.37
C ALA A 118 -5.69 -23.35 5.53
N SER A 119 -6.10 -22.17 6.01
CA SER A 119 -6.98 -21.28 5.25
C SER A 119 -6.31 -20.74 3.99
N ALA A 120 -5.02 -20.38 4.04
CA ALA A 120 -4.26 -19.93 2.86
C ALA A 120 -4.24 -21.00 1.76
N ASP A 121 -3.89 -22.24 2.13
CA ASP A 121 -3.84 -23.38 1.22
C ASP A 121 -5.23 -23.71 0.63
N PHE A 122 -6.29 -23.64 1.44
CA PHE A 122 -7.66 -23.80 0.96
C PHE A 122 -8.04 -22.73 -0.08
N GLN A 123 -7.67 -21.46 0.16
CA GLN A 123 -7.92 -20.39 -0.81
C GLN A 123 -7.15 -20.57 -2.11
N LEU A 124 -5.89 -21.03 -2.04
CA LEU A 124 -5.10 -21.33 -3.24
C LEU A 124 -5.72 -22.47 -4.04
N LYS A 125 -6.11 -23.57 -3.38
CA LYS A 125 -6.71 -24.75 -4.03
C LYS A 125 -8.07 -24.48 -4.65
N SER A 126 -8.84 -23.51 -4.15
CA SER A 126 -10.13 -23.13 -4.74
C SER A 126 -9.99 -22.25 -5.98
N LYS A 127 -8.83 -21.61 -6.19
CA LYS A 127 -8.59 -20.66 -7.28
C LYS A 127 -7.66 -21.18 -8.38
N PHE A 128 -6.72 -22.05 -8.03
CA PHE A 128 -5.65 -22.48 -8.92
C PHE A 128 -5.51 -23.99 -8.96
N THR A 129 -4.95 -24.52 -10.06
CA THR A 129 -4.67 -25.95 -10.23
C THR A 129 -3.29 -26.20 -10.86
N GLY A 130 -2.86 -27.46 -10.93
CA GLY A 130 -1.69 -27.87 -11.71
C GLY A 130 -0.35 -27.26 -11.25
N VAL A 131 0.43 -26.75 -12.21
CA VAL A 131 1.76 -26.16 -11.94
C VAL A 131 1.63 -24.84 -11.19
N GLU A 132 0.67 -23.98 -11.57
CA GLU A 132 0.48 -22.68 -10.93
C GLU A 132 0.15 -22.81 -9.44
N LEU A 133 -0.76 -23.74 -9.09
CA LEU A 133 -1.07 -24.02 -7.68
C LEU A 133 0.18 -24.39 -6.89
N ARG A 134 1.01 -25.29 -7.42
CA ARG A 134 2.24 -25.75 -6.76
C ARG A 134 3.23 -24.59 -6.55
N GLN A 135 3.39 -23.73 -7.54
CA GLN A 135 4.25 -22.54 -7.47
C GLN A 135 3.73 -21.54 -6.43
N ARG A 136 2.43 -21.24 -6.45
CA ARG A 136 1.80 -20.33 -5.46
C ARG A 136 1.88 -20.87 -4.05
N GLN A 137 1.73 -22.19 -3.85
CA GLN A 137 1.94 -22.83 -2.55
C GLN A 137 3.40 -22.74 -2.09
N GLN A 138 4.38 -22.82 -2.98
CA GLN A 138 5.79 -22.60 -2.63
C GLN A 138 6.04 -21.15 -2.22
N ILE A 139 5.50 -20.19 -2.97
CA ILE A 139 5.56 -18.76 -2.64
C ILE A 139 4.92 -18.49 -1.27
N GLN A 140 3.72 -19.03 -1.04
CA GLN A 140 2.96 -18.88 0.21
C GLN A 140 3.75 -19.39 1.43
N ARG A 141 4.40 -20.55 1.31
CA ARG A 141 5.29 -21.09 2.37
C ARG A 141 6.54 -20.23 2.59
N GLY A 142 7.14 -19.69 1.54
CA GLY A 142 8.28 -18.78 1.68
C GLY A 142 7.87 -17.48 2.37
N PHE A 143 6.72 -16.93 1.97
CA PHE A 143 6.18 -15.68 2.51
C PHE A 143 5.85 -15.76 3.99
N SER A 144 5.42 -16.91 4.52
CA SER A 144 5.16 -17.06 5.97
C SER A 144 6.42 -17.02 6.83
N THR A 145 7.59 -17.24 6.23
CA THR A 145 8.90 -17.18 6.92
C THR A 145 9.57 -15.82 6.76
N ASP A 146 9.50 -15.24 5.56
CA ASP A 146 10.06 -13.93 5.23
C ASP A 146 9.00 -13.10 4.47
N PRO A 147 8.09 -12.42 5.18
CA PRO A 147 6.94 -11.77 4.57
C PRO A 147 7.35 -10.44 3.93
N VAL A 148 7.84 -10.55 2.70
CA VAL A 148 8.24 -9.43 1.85
C VAL A 148 7.32 -9.30 0.64
N GLY A 149 7.12 -8.07 0.18
CA GLY A 149 6.27 -7.79 -0.97
C GLY A 149 6.59 -6.50 -1.68
N ILE A 150 6.07 -6.39 -2.89
CA ILE A 150 6.07 -5.17 -3.71
C ILE A 150 4.62 -4.86 -4.05
N ILE A 151 4.15 -3.67 -3.66
CA ILE A 151 2.82 -3.17 -4.03
C ILE A 151 2.98 -2.23 -5.22
N HIS A 152 2.23 -2.50 -6.28
CA HIS A 152 2.16 -1.67 -7.47
C HIS A 152 0.80 -0.97 -7.50
N ILE A 153 0.76 0.33 -7.27
CA ILE A 153 -0.48 1.15 -7.22
C ILE A 153 -0.54 2.04 -8.46
N LYS A 154 -1.57 1.89 -9.28
CA LYS A 154 -1.74 2.65 -10.53
C LYS A 154 -2.63 3.87 -10.33
N PHE A 155 -2.24 5.00 -10.92
CA PHE A 155 -2.98 6.28 -10.87
C PHE A 155 -3.47 6.72 -12.25
#